data_AF-Q4L218-F1
#
_entry.id   AF-Q4L218-F1
#
_cell.length_a   1.000
_cell.length_b   1.000
_cell.length_c   1.000
_cell.angle_alpha   90.00
_cell.angle_beta   90.00
_cell.angle_gamma   90.00
#
_symmetry.space_group_name_H-M   'P 1'
#
loop_
_entity.id
_entity.type
_entity.pdbx_description
1 polymer ?
#
loop_
_entity_poly.entity_id
_entity_poly.type
_entity_poly.pdbx_seq_one_letter_code
_entity_poly.pdbx_strand_id
1 'polypeptide(L)' 'EACEDLKNGDQSKVKDKAQEIYKTFLAPGARRWINIDGTTMGITVRGLKHPHRYVLDAAQTHIYM' A
#
# COMPACT_ATOMS: atom_id res chain seq x y z
N GLU A 1 2.20 5.89 -8.82
CA GLU A 1 1.14 6.92 -8.69
C GLU A 1 0.46 6.87 -7.32
N ALA A 2 -0.44 5.91 -7.02
CA ALA A 2 -1.19 5.92 -5.76
C ALA A 2 -0.30 5.93 -4.48
N CYS A 3 0.83 5.22 -4.47
CA CYS A 3 1.79 5.28 -3.37
C CYS A 3 2.53 6.63 -3.29
N GLU A 4 2.77 7.31 -4.42
CA GLU A 4 3.33 8.68 -4.41
C GLU A 4 2.32 9.69 -3.84
N ASP A 5 1.03 9.53 -4.17
CA ASP A 5 -0.05 10.37 -3.63
C ASP A 5 -0.27 10.15 -2.12
N LEU A 6 0.07 8.96 -1.61
CA LEU A 6 0.10 8.67 -0.18
C LEU A 6 1.30 9.36 0.49
N LYS A 7 2.49 9.28 -0.10
CA LYS A 7 3.73 9.85 0.46
C LYS A 7 3.70 11.37 0.52
N ASN A 8 3.19 12.01 -0.53
CA ASN A 8 3.18 13.47 -0.70
C ASN A 8 1.86 14.13 -0.28
N GLY A 9 0.85 13.34 0.14
CA GLY A 9 -0.48 13.83 0.50
C GLY A 9 -0.64 14.27 1.97
N ASP A 10 -1.84 14.73 2.30
CA ASP A 10 -2.22 15.15 3.66
C ASP A 10 -1.99 14.04 4.71
N GLN A 11 -1.28 14.37 5.78
CA GLN A 11 -1.06 13.48 6.93
C GLN A 11 -2.38 12.95 7.54
N SER A 12 -3.42 13.79 7.60
CA SER A 12 -4.72 13.42 8.15
C SER A 12 -5.43 12.32 7.35
N LYS A 13 -5.08 12.14 6.06
CA LYS A 13 -5.70 11.17 5.16
C LYS A 13 -4.86 9.91 4.92
N VAL A 14 -3.66 9.83 5.52
CA VAL A 14 -2.71 8.72 5.30
C VAL A 14 -3.36 7.37 5.60
N LYS A 15 -4.08 7.28 6.72
CA LYS A 15 -4.74 6.05 7.15
C LYS A 15 -5.75 5.55 6.11
N ASP A 16 -6.66 6.44 5.70
CA ASP A 16 -7.74 6.08 4.78
C ASP A 16 -7.19 5.75 3.39
N LYS A 17 -6.25 6.56 2.88
CA LYS A 17 -5.58 6.31 1.60
C LYS A 17 -4.81 4.98 1.60
N ALA A 18 -4.05 4.68 2.65
CA ALA A 18 -3.30 3.43 2.72
C ALA A 18 -4.23 2.20 2.66
N GLN A 19 -5.37 2.26 3.34
CA GLN A 19 -6.38 1.19 3.29
C GLN A 19 -7.07 1.09 1.92
N GLU A 20 -7.36 2.23 1.29
CA GLU A 20 -7.95 2.27 -0.05
C GLU A 20 -7.01 1.65 -1.10
N ILE A 21 -5.72 1.99 -1.05
CA ILE A 21 -4.71 1.42 -1.96
C ILE A 21 -4.63 -0.09 -1.73
N TYR A 22 -4.57 -0.55 -0.47
CA TYR A 22 -4.60 -1.98 -0.17
C TYR A 22 -5.83 -2.68 -0.77
N LYS A 23 -7.04 -2.15 -0.57
CA LYS A 23 -8.28 -2.74 -1.10
C LYS A 23 -8.34 -2.73 -2.64
N THR A 24 -7.78 -1.70 -3.25
CA THR A 24 -7.84 -1.49 -4.70
C THR A 24 -6.86 -2.38 -5.45
N PHE A 25 -5.71 -2.67 -4.85
CA PHE A 25 -4.56 -3.28 -5.53
C PHE A 25 -4.08 -4.61 -4.91
N LEU A 26 -4.17 -4.78 -3.58
CA LEU A 26 -3.50 -5.89 -2.88
C LEU A 26 -4.44 -6.89 -2.22
N ALA A 27 -5.65 -6.47 -1.86
CA ALA A 27 -6.61 -7.34 -1.19
C ALA A 27 -7.07 -8.49 -2.12
N PRO A 28 -7.42 -9.66 -1.57
CA PRO A 28 -8.07 -10.71 -2.35
C PRO A 28 -9.32 -10.19 -3.04
N GLY A 29 -9.42 -10.37 -4.36
CA GLY A 29 -10.53 -9.84 -5.16
C GLY A 29 -10.46 -8.33 -5.46
N ALA A 30 -9.32 -7.70 -5.23
CA ALA A 30 -9.09 -6.29 -5.57
C ALA A 30 -9.41 -6.00 -7.04
N ARG A 31 -10.10 -4.88 -7.31
CA ARG A 31 -10.51 -4.48 -8.67
C ARG A 31 -9.33 -4.34 -9.63
N ARG A 32 -8.19 -3.85 -9.12
CA ARG A 32 -6.94 -3.68 -9.88
C ARG A 32 -5.85 -4.52 -9.24
N TRP A 33 -6.14 -5.81 -9.02
CA TRP A 33 -5.22 -6.71 -8.34
C TRP A 33 -3.85 -6.73 -9.01
N ILE A 34 -2.82 -6.67 -8.16
CA ILE A 34 -1.41 -6.79 -8.55
C ILE A 34 -0.75 -7.90 -7.73
N ASN A 35 0.19 -8.58 -8.35
CA ASN A 35 0.93 -9.64 -7.69
C ASN A 35 2.19 -9.07 -7.01
N ILE A 36 2.39 -9.43 -5.74
CA ILE A 36 3.63 -9.18 -5.00
C ILE A 36 3.98 -10.46 -4.21
N ASP A 37 5.26 -10.68 -3.93
CA ASP A 37 5.67 -11.86 -3.17
C ASP A 37 5.12 -11.87 -1.73
N GLY A 38 5.07 -13.06 -1.12
CA GLY A 38 4.51 -13.26 0.22
C GLY A 38 5.24 -12.51 1.34
N THR A 39 6.55 -12.28 1.20
CA THR A 39 7.33 -11.49 2.17
C THR A 39 6.92 -10.03 2.10
N THR A 40 6.85 -9.48 0.89
CA THR A 40 6.42 -8.10 0.64
C THR A 40 4.99 -7.87 1.12
N MET A 41 4.06 -8.80 0.81
CA MET A 41 2.69 -8.75 1.33
C MET A 41 2.65 -8.76 2.87
N GLY A 42 3.46 -9.63 3.50
CA GLY A 42 3.56 -9.72 4.95
C GLY A 42 4.08 -8.44 5.62
N ILE A 43 4.98 -7.70 4.97
CA ILE A 43 5.45 -6.38 5.42
C ILE A 43 4.31 -5.38 5.31
N THR A 44 3.66 -5.30 4.14
CA THR A 44 2.57 -4.34 3.88
C THR A 44 1.39 -4.52 4.85
N VAL A 45 0.88 -5.74 5.01
CA VAL A 45 -0.27 -6.01 5.91
C VAL A 45 0.06 -5.68 7.36
N ARG A 46 1.30 -5.94 7.80
CA ARG A 46 1.74 -5.66 9.17
C ARG A 46 1.88 -4.16 9.41
N GLY A 47 2.44 -3.43 8.45
CA GLY A 47 2.52 -1.97 8.50
C GLY A 47 1.15 -1.30 8.51
N LEU A 48 0.16 -1.84 7.80
CA LEU A 48 -1.21 -1.31 7.77
C LEU A 48 -1.95 -1.37 9.11
N LYS A 49 -1.42 -2.08 10.13
CA LYS A 49 -1.92 -2.00 11.51
C LYS A 49 -1.68 -0.61 12.14
N HIS A 50 -0.58 0.04 11.74
CA HIS A 50 -0.24 1.41 12.13
C HIS A 50 0.17 2.22 10.89
N PRO A 51 -0.81 2.63 10.04
CA PRO A 51 -0.51 3.26 8.76
C PRO A 51 0.31 4.54 8.91
N HIS A 52 1.35 4.65 8.09
CA HIS A 52 2.14 5.85 7.91
C HIS A 52 2.39 6.07 6.41
N ARG A 53 2.90 7.25 6.03
CA ARG A 53 3.01 7.64 4.62
C ARG A 53 3.90 6.73 3.75
N TYR A 54 4.77 5.95 4.37
CA TYR A 54 5.73 5.01 3.73
C TYR A 54 5.31 3.54 3.88
N VAL A 55 4.09 3.26 4.36
CA VAL A 55 3.64 1.90 4.71
C VAL A 55 3.56 0.96 3.50
N LEU A 56 3.49 1.52 2.30
CA LEU A 56 3.40 0.78 1.04
C LEU A 56 4.71 0.76 0.24
N ASP A 57 5.82 1.26 0.79
CA ASP A 57 7.09 1.38 0.07
C ASP A 57 7.62 0.01 -0.39
N ALA A 58 7.56 -1.01 0.46
CA ALA A 58 7.99 -2.36 0.09
C ALA A 58 7.21 -2.89 -1.13
N ALA A 59 5.88 -2.73 -1.13
CA ALA A 59 5.04 -3.11 -2.26
C ALA A 59 5.34 -2.25 -3.50
N GLN A 60 5.54 -0.94 -3.32
CA GLN A 60 5.85 -0.04 -4.42
C GLN A 60 7.18 -0.39 -5.09
N THR A 61 8.24 -0.62 -4.30
CA THR A 61 9.57 -0.97 -4.80
C THR A 61 9.54 -2.30 -5.56
N HIS A 62 8.83 -3.32 -5.05
CA HIS A 62 8.69 -4.61 -5.71
C HIS A 62 8.01 -4.52 -7.09
N ILE A 63 7.14 -3.54 -7.32
CA ILE A 63 6.44 -3.36 -8.59
C ILE A 63 7.28 -2.55 -9.59
N TYR A 64 8.09 -1.62 -9.09
CA TYR A 64 8.87 -0.69 -9.93
C TYR A 64 10.25 -1.22 -10.31
N MET A 65 10.80 -2.18 -9.56
CA MET A 65 12.09 -2.82 -9.80
C MET A 65 11.89 -4.31 -10.10
#